data_AF-A0A2E4EDF0-F1
#
_entry.id   AF-A0A2E4EDF0-F1
#
_cell.length_a   1.000
_cell.length_b   1.000
_cell.length_c   1.000
_cell.angle_alpha   90.00
_cell.angle_beta   90.00
_cell.angle_gamma   90.00
#
_symmetry.space_group_name_H-M   'P 1'
#
loop_
_entity.id
_entity.type
_entity.pdbx_description
1 polymer ?
#
loop_
_entity_poly.entity_id
_entity_poly.type
_entity_poly.pdbx_seq_one_letter_code
_entity_poly.pdbx_strand_id
1 'polypeptide(L)'
;MAVTRAVSAVRQAIEYRDGASWVEVCSIADPRGSSLPLRQFFASELEWKVRNGCIGVAICADEQSFESTSRTFHSNKYKGLVKVFSDLKECYGWANSKLSANDAFINKSKSNAVA
;
A
#
# COMPACT_ATOMS: atom_id res chain seq x y z
N MET A 1 3.10 10.18 23.62
CA MET A 1 2.85 8.81 23.14
C MET A 1 1.52 8.78 22.37
N ALA A 2 1.53 8.76 21.03
CA ALA A 2 0.30 8.77 20.22
C ALA A 2 0.32 7.78 19.03
N VAL A 3 1.40 7.03 18.83
CA VAL A 3 1.61 6.19 17.64
C VAL A 3 0.86 4.85 17.71
N THR A 4 0.57 4.34 18.91
CA THR A 4 -0.12 3.05 19.11
C THR A 4 -1.59 3.06 18.67
N ARG A 5 -2.27 4.20 18.74
CA ARG A 5 -3.72 4.27 18.42
C ARG A 5 -4.01 4.18 16.93
N ALA A 6 -3.17 4.78 16.08
CA ALA A 6 -3.38 4.79 14.63
C ALA A 6 -3.24 3.39 14.01
N VAL A 7 -2.23 2.63 14.44
CA VAL A 7 -1.98 1.26 13.95
C VAL A 7 -3.13 0.33 14.31
N SER A 8 -3.63 0.41 15.55
CA SER A 8 -4.75 -0.41 16.01
C SER A 8 -6.05 -0.11 15.24
N ALA A 9 -6.32 1.15 14.91
CA ALA A 9 -7.52 1.54 14.17
C ALA A 9 -7.50 1.04 12.71
N VAL A 10 -6.34 1.09 12.05
CA VAL A 10 -6.18 0.58 10.68
C VAL A 10 -6.37 -0.94 10.63
N ARG A 11 -5.79 -1.67 11.59
CA ARG A 11 -5.93 -3.14 11.63
C ARG A 11 -7.38 -3.56 11.92
N GLN A 12 -8.05 -2.90 12.85
CA GLN A 12 -9.48 -3.13 13.13
C GLN A 12 -10.33 -2.88 11.88
N ALA A 13 -10.11 -1.76 11.17
CA ALA A 13 -10.86 -1.48 9.94
C ALA A 13 -10.66 -2.54 8.84
N ILE A 14 -9.51 -3.21 8.82
CA ILE A 14 -9.19 -4.30 7.89
C ILE A 14 -9.81 -5.62 8.33
N GLU A 15 -9.85 -5.93 9.63
CA GLU A 15 -10.55 -7.12 10.16
C GLU A 15 -12.05 -7.12 9.79
N TYR A 16 -12.67 -5.93 9.69
CA TYR A 16 -14.06 -5.80 9.24
C TYR A 16 -14.28 -5.88 7.72
N ARG A 17 -13.23 -6.01 6.89
CA ARG A 17 -13.35 -5.98 5.42
C ARG A 17 -13.80 -7.28 4.75
N ASP A 18 -14.22 -8.29 5.51
CA ASP A 18 -14.79 -9.55 4.98
C ASP A 18 -13.96 -10.19 3.85
N GLY A 19 -12.62 -10.18 4.00
CA GLY A 19 -11.69 -10.75 3.02
C GLY A 19 -11.58 -10.00 1.68
N ALA A 20 -12.19 -8.82 1.54
CA ALA A 20 -12.08 -8.00 0.33
C ALA A 20 -10.63 -7.53 0.12
N SER A 21 -10.14 -7.60 -1.12
CA SER A 21 -8.84 -7.03 -1.48
C SER A 21 -8.88 -5.50 -1.46
N TRP A 22 -7.77 -4.85 -1.13
CA TRP A 22 -7.68 -3.38 -1.18
C TRP A 22 -6.31 -2.87 -1.60
N VAL A 23 -6.29 -1.61 -2.05
CA VAL A 23 -5.08 -0.82 -2.22
C VAL A 23 -5.06 0.29 -1.19
N GLU A 24 -3.92 0.53 -0.56
CA GLU A 24 -3.74 1.65 0.36
C GLU A 24 -3.12 2.85 -0.37
N VAL A 25 -3.60 4.05 -0.07
CA VAL A 25 -3.02 5.30 -0.55
C VAL A 25 -2.52 6.09 0.65
N CYS A 26 -1.21 6.36 0.68
CA CYS A 26 -0.54 7.07 1.77
C CYS A 26 0.05 8.37 1.25
N SER A 27 -0.12 9.48 1.97
CA SER A 27 0.58 10.73 1.70
C SER A 27 1.74 10.89 2.66
N ILE A 28 2.93 11.18 2.14
CA ILE A 28 4.14 11.48 2.93
C ILE A 28 4.54 12.93 2.63
N ALA A 29 4.35 13.81 3.63
CA ALA A 29 4.70 15.22 3.54
C ALA A 29 6.11 15.54 4.08
N ASP A 30 6.82 14.58 4.69
CA ASP A 30 8.21 14.80 5.10
C ASP A 30 8.98 13.48 5.37
N PRO A 31 9.92 13.07 4.50
CA PRO A 31 10.72 11.87 4.68
C PRO A 31 12.04 12.15 5.39
N ARG A 32 12.44 13.42 5.59
CA ARG A 32 13.79 13.77 6.10
C ARG A 32 14.04 13.31 7.54
N GLY A 33 12.97 13.00 8.27
CA GLY A 33 13.03 12.51 9.66
C GLY A 33 12.82 11.01 9.85
N SER A 34 12.61 10.22 8.79
CA SER A 34 12.30 8.79 8.97
C SER A 34 13.56 7.99 9.33
N SER A 35 13.84 7.91 10.63
CA SER A 35 14.90 7.09 11.21
C SER A 35 14.77 5.63 10.74
N LEU A 36 15.89 4.89 10.72
CA LEU A 36 15.92 3.46 10.36
C LEU A 36 14.77 2.62 10.99
N PRO A 37 14.38 2.86 12.26
CA PRO A 37 13.22 2.21 12.89
C PRO A 37 11.87 2.44 12.18
N LEU A 38 11.63 3.62 11.60
CA LEU A 38 10.40 3.88 10.85
C LEU A 38 10.35 3.06 9.56
N ARG A 39 11.49 2.88 8.87
CA ARG A 39 11.56 2.01 7.68
C ARG A 39 11.27 0.54 8.03
N GLN A 40 11.81 0.06 9.14
CA GLN A 40 11.53 -1.30 9.62
C GLN A 40 10.06 -1.46 10.03
N PHE A 41 9.49 -0.46 10.70
CA PHE A 41 8.07 -0.44 11.04
C PHE A 41 7.18 -0.48 9.78
N PHE A 42 7.47 0.35 8.78
CA PHE A 42 6.75 0.34 7.50
C PHE A 42 6.88 -1.02 6.80
N ALA A 43 8.07 -1.63 6.81
CA ALA A 43 8.28 -2.95 6.23
C ALA A 43 7.44 -4.03 6.94
N SER A 44 7.37 -4.03 8.28
CA SER A 44 6.55 -4.97 9.04
C SER A 44 5.05 -4.75 8.84
N GLU A 45 4.61 -3.49 8.77
CA GLU A 45 3.20 -3.16 8.51
C GLU A 45 2.80 -3.55 7.08
N LEU A 46 3.68 -3.33 6.11
CA LEU A 46 3.45 -3.72 4.72
C LEU A 46 3.31 -5.24 4.58
N GLU A 47 4.18 -6.00 5.23
CA GLU A 47 4.06 -7.47 5.25
C GLU A 47 2.74 -7.94 5.87
N TRP A 48 2.34 -7.35 7.00
CA TRP A 48 1.06 -7.66 7.62
C TRP A 48 -0.10 -7.32 6.67
N LYS A 49 -0.09 -6.13 6.03
CA LYS A 49 -1.12 -5.71 5.08
C LYS A 49 -1.25 -6.68 3.91
N VAL A 50 -0.13 -7.11 3.31
CA VAL A 50 -0.13 -8.07 2.20
C VAL A 50 -0.75 -9.40 2.61
N ARG A 51 -0.38 -9.93 3.79
CA ARG A 51 -0.96 -11.19 4.31
C ARG A 51 -2.46 -11.11 4.55
N ASN A 52 -3.01 -9.93 4.74
CA ASN A 52 -4.43 -9.73 5.00
C ASN A 52 -5.24 -9.32 3.75
N GLY A 53 -4.65 -9.30 2.55
CA GLY A 53 -5.37 -9.00 1.30
C GLY A 53 -5.08 -7.64 0.69
N CYS A 54 -4.06 -6.91 1.17
CA CYS A 54 -3.57 -5.72 0.49
C CYS A 54 -2.82 -6.10 -0.79
N ILE A 55 -3.29 -5.60 -1.92
CA ILE A 55 -2.74 -5.91 -3.26
C ILE A 55 -1.83 -4.80 -3.80
N GLY A 56 -1.67 -3.71 -3.05
CA GLY A 56 -0.74 -2.64 -3.39
C GLY A 56 -0.79 -1.45 -2.42
N VAL A 57 0.28 -0.66 -2.45
CA VAL A 57 0.40 0.61 -1.70
C VAL A 57 0.89 1.70 -2.64
N ALA A 58 0.08 2.74 -2.81
CA ALA A 58 0.43 3.96 -3.52
C ALA A 58 0.93 4.99 -2.50
N ILE A 59 2.14 5.52 -2.71
CA ILE A 59 2.73 6.53 -1.85
C ILE A 59 2.79 7.85 -2.63
N CYS A 60 2.07 8.85 -2.15
CA CYS A 60 2.09 10.20 -2.71
C CYS A 60 3.08 11.02 -1.90
N ALA A 61 4.20 11.37 -2.52
CA ALA A 61 5.25 12.17 -1.90
C ALA A 61 5.32 13.50 -2.64
N ASP A 62 5.55 14.60 -1.92
CA ASP A 62 5.82 15.88 -2.59
C ASP A 62 7.16 15.83 -3.37
N GLU A 63 7.41 16.85 -4.20
CA GLU A 63 8.62 16.92 -5.04
C GLU A 63 9.93 16.79 -4.24
N GLN A 64 9.97 17.37 -3.03
CA GLN A 64 11.16 17.32 -2.17
C GLN A 64 11.39 15.92 -1.60
N SER A 65 10.31 15.15 -1.49
CA SER A 65 10.25 13.88 -0.79
C SER A 65 10.30 12.69 -1.73
N PHE A 66 9.94 12.89 -2.99
CA PHE A 66 9.77 11.86 -4.00
C PHE A 66 11.01 10.99 -4.18
N GLU A 67 12.19 11.60 -4.34
CA GLU A 67 13.41 10.86 -4.63
C GLU A 67 13.85 9.98 -3.45
N SER A 68 13.84 10.53 -2.24
CA SER A 68 14.23 9.81 -1.02
C SER A 68 13.25 8.66 -0.70
N THR A 69 11.95 8.90 -0.90
CA THR A 69 10.89 7.91 -0.73
C THR A 69 11.03 6.80 -1.76
N SER A 70 11.22 7.17 -3.03
CA SER A 70 11.42 6.23 -4.13
C SER A 70 12.62 5.31 -3.87
N ARG A 71 13.76 5.86 -3.43
CA ARG A 71 14.95 5.07 -3.07
C ARG A 71 14.69 4.12 -1.91
N THR A 72 13.93 4.55 -0.90
CA THR A 72 13.60 3.72 0.28
C THR A 72 12.76 2.51 -0.10
N PHE A 73 11.80 2.69 -1.01
CA PHE A 73 10.89 1.62 -1.43
C PHE A 73 11.33 0.90 -2.71
N HIS A 74 12.49 1.25 -3.28
CA HIS A 74 13.05 0.60 -4.48
C HIS A 74 13.58 -0.83 -4.23
N SER A 75 13.42 -1.38 -3.01
CA SER A 75 13.89 -2.73 -2.72
C SER A 75 13.13 -3.78 -3.56
N ASN A 76 13.85 -4.77 -4.09
CA ASN A 76 13.27 -5.87 -4.87
C ASN A 76 12.13 -6.61 -4.13
N LYS A 77 12.13 -6.58 -2.80
CA LYS A 77 11.14 -7.26 -1.95
C LYS A 77 9.72 -6.73 -2.14
N TYR A 78 9.55 -5.46 -2.48
CA TYR A 78 8.23 -4.81 -2.62
C TYR A 78 7.92 -4.37 -4.05
N LYS A 79 8.71 -4.85 -5.01
CA LYS A 79 8.60 -4.51 -6.43
C LYS A 79 7.22 -4.91 -6.97
N GLY A 80 6.48 -3.95 -7.53
CA GLY A 80 5.14 -4.15 -8.07
C GLY A 80 4.00 -4.12 -7.04
N LEU A 81 4.34 -4.10 -5.74
CA LEU A 81 3.41 -3.89 -4.64
C LEU A 81 3.35 -2.42 -4.22
N VAL A 82 4.52 -1.78 -4.10
CA VAL A 82 4.62 -0.36 -3.73
C VAL A 82 4.97 0.47 -4.96
N LYS A 83 4.28 1.60 -5.12
CA LYS A 83 4.63 2.59 -6.15
C LYS A 83 4.54 4.00 -5.57
N VAL A 84 5.55 4.82 -5.87
CA VAL A 84 5.66 6.20 -5.41
C VAL A 84 5.27 7.13 -6.55
N PHE A 85 4.50 8.18 -6.24
CA PHE A 85 4.02 9.20 -7.15
C PHE A 85 4.30 10.58 -6.57
N SER A 86 4.55 11.55 -7.45
CA SER A 86 4.61 12.97 -7.10
C SER A 86 3.25 13.65 -7.15
N ASP A 87 2.26 13.01 -7.78
CA ASP A 87 0.92 13.54 -7.97
C ASP A 87 -0.16 12.64 -7.31
N LEU A 88 -1.08 13.29 -6.59
CA LEU A 88 -2.13 12.60 -5.84
C LEU A 88 -3.18 11.95 -6.76
N LYS A 89 -3.49 12.58 -7.91
CA LYS A 89 -4.45 12.03 -8.88
C LYS A 89 -3.89 10.77 -9.53
N GLU A 90 -2.59 10.74 -9.84
CA GLU A 90 -1.91 9.55 -10.33
C GLU A 90 -1.89 8.42 -9.30
N CYS A 91 -1.67 8.72 -8.02
CA CYS A 91 -1.79 7.76 -6.93
C CYS A 91 -3.15 7.04 -6.96
N TYR A 92 -4.24 7.80 -6.95
CA TYR A 92 -5.59 7.24 -6.97
C TYR A 92 -5.89 6.50 -8.28
N GLY A 93 -5.43 7.03 -9.42
CA GLY A 93 -5.59 6.38 -10.71
C GLY A 93 -4.95 5.00 -10.76
N TRP A 94 -3.73 4.87 -10.25
CA TRP A 94 -3.05 3.58 -10.16
C TRP A 94 -3.71 2.64 -9.16
N ALA A 95 -4.14 3.15 -8.00
CA ALA A 95 -4.82 2.34 -6.99
C ALA A 95 -6.11 1.72 -7.53
N ASN A 96 -6.93 2.51 -8.22
CA ASN A 96 -8.14 2.03 -8.89
C ASN A 96 -7.82 1.01 -9.98
N SER A 97 -6.81 1.27 -10.81
CA SER A 97 -6.38 0.32 -11.84
C SER A 97 -5.96 -1.04 -11.27
N LYS A 98 -5.25 -1.05 -10.13
CA LYS A 98 -4.87 -2.28 -9.41
C LYS A 98 -6.08 -3.05 -8.90
N LEU A 99 -7.07 -2.35 -8.33
CA LEU A 99 -8.30 -2.97 -7.86
C LEU A 99 -9.08 -3.59 -9.01
N SER A 100 -9.31 -2.85 -10.09
CA SER A 100 -10.04 -3.35 -11.26
C SER A 100 -9.34 -4.55 -11.92
N ALA A 101 -8.01 -4.54 -11.99
CA ALA A 101 -7.25 -5.68 -12.50
C ALA A 101 -7.40 -6.93 -11.62
N ASN A 102 -7.45 -6.74 -10.30
CA ASN A 102 -7.66 -7.83 -9.35
C ASN A 102 -9.09 -8.41 -9.43
N ASP A 103 -10.10 -7.56 -9.55
CA ASP A 103 -11.49 -7.99 -9.72
C ASP A 103 -11.67 -8.79 -11.02
N ALA A 104 -11.06 -8.32 -12.11
CA ALA A 104 -11.06 -9.04 -13.38
C ALA A 104 -10.39 -10.43 -13.26
N PHE A 105 -9.28 -10.52 -12.52
CA PHE A 105 -8.60 -11.79 -12.26
C PHE A 105 -9.43 -12.76 -11.42
N ILE A 106 -10.06 -12.27 -10.34
CA ILE A 106 -10.93 -13.08 -9.47
C ILE A 106 -12.13 -13.61 -10.26
N ASN A 107 -12.79 -12.75 -11.05
CA ASN A 107 -13.94 -13.14 -11.85
C ASN A 107 -13.58 -14.18 -12.92
N LYS A 108 -12.45 -14.01 -13.62
CA LYS A 108 -11.95 -14.99 -14.59
C LYS A 108 -11.63 -16.35 -13.93
N SER A 109 -11.05 -16.32 -12.73
CA SER A 109 -10.70 -17.53 -11.98
C SER A 109 -11.94 -18.31 -11.53
N LYS A 110 -13.01 -17.60 -11.14
CA LYS A 110 -14.29 -18.21 -10.79
C LYS A 110 -14.99 -18.81 -12.02
N SER A 111 -14.98 -18.13 -13.16
CA SER A 111 -15.58 -18.65 -14.39
C SER A 111 -14.91 -19.93 -14.91
N ASN A 112 -13.60 -20.09 -14.71
CA ASN A 112 -12.86 -21.28 -15.12
C ASN A 112 -13.00 -22.47 -14.16
N ALA A 113 -13.47 -22.26 -12.92
CA ALA A 113 -13.65 -23.34 -11.94
C ALA A 113 -15.02 -24.05 -12.05
N VAL A 114 -15.92 -23.54 -12.91
CA VAL A 114 -17.29 -24.05 -13.10
C VAL A 114 -17.48 -24.70 -14.48
N ALA A 115 -16.40 -24.91 -15.24
CA ALA A 115 -16.39 -25.60 -16.53
C ALA A 115 -15.69 -26.97 -16.38
#